data_AF-A0A135TE84-F1
#
_entry.id   AF-A0A135TE84-F1
#
_cell.length_a   1.000
_cell.length_b   1.000
_cell.length_c   1.000
_cell.angle_alpha   90.00
_cell.angle_beta   90.00
_cell.angle_gamma   90.00
#
_symmetry.space_group_name_H-M   'P 1'
#
loop_
_entity.id
_entity.type
_entity.pdbx_description
1 polymer ?
#
loop_
_entity_poly.entity_id
_entity_poly.type
_entity_poly.pdbx_seq_one_letter_code
_entity_poly.pdbx_strand_id
1 'polypeptide(L)'
;MAPSTVIESKSADWEHNPLGGFSEDDFLRVRHGLFLKIQAYKNNQVPQYNLLFLLDCINLEKFRIHSTAAQAHLAYLVSKAEGEVEVWNNWIDTQDGQICVTKHSAHQALSGILANTIKDMQSGHSIDQSPFGDFLEGLYLRGNIMTTGMGVRDEHMRRQFEEQMINSYCPSSMSDIGTSRYWDPILHNRIQVADCRAAILFPDETCSNKRAVFGSCHSMDILLTVHPNNGLFLHKTIEWALAHGYIAIVPNVDLEPIEESFIHFEDKTKRKLKEARTRRLKEWDNAEIKDYKVVVLDNIPSVAEMSQINVGHRLLELKHLHNRKLIFLTSHRPQAHYMWWSFFSSATVAAWRMDLCKSAFDRQLLHRGILMAARYWGTTGPYCEDDILTSFADSIQIERASIHDSLAGASGAELKPNHAALAILCARVVSTEWNEVKEPVACDSDEETSSSSETMDTDTGIYTDTDVRCAGGAPGEYRLRSGSKRTIVNQPAKP
;
A
#
# COMPACT_ATOMS: atom_id res chain seq x y z
N MET A 1 -27.88 -34.13 -14.11
CA MET A 1 -26.68 -34.35 -13.27
C MET A 1 -25.52 -33.70 -13.98
N ALA A 2 -25.12 -32.51 -13.55
CA ALA A 2 -23.95 -31.81 -14.10
C ALA A 2 -22.68 -32.33 -13.41
N PRO A 3 -21.55 -32.45 -14.12
CA PRO A 3 -20.32 -32.96 -13.53
C PRO A 3 -19.73 -31.91 -12.59
N SER A 4 -19.56 -32.29 -11.32
CA SER A 4 -18.82 -31.53 -10.33
C SER A 4 -17.34 -31.57 -10.70
N THR A 5 -16.82 -30.49 -11.29
CA THR A 5 -15.37 -30.27 -11.41
C THR A 5 -14.82 -29.97 -10.02
N VAL A 6 -14.30 -31.02 -9.36
CA VAL A 6 -13.45 -30.89 -8.18
C VAL A 6 -12.14 -30.26 -8.66
N ILE A 7 -11.92 -29.00 -8.29
CA ILE A 7 -10.62 -28.35 -8.42
C ILE A 7 -9.77 -28.94 -7.30
N GLU A 8 -8.92 -29.92 -7.63
CA GLU A 8 -7.86 -30.37 -6.73
C GLU A 8 -6.95 -29.17 -6.41
N SER A 9 -6.84 -28.83 -5.13
CA SER A 9 -6.08 -27.67 -4.67
C SER A 9 -4.58 -27.91 -4.88
N LYS A 10 -3.93 -27.00 -5.61
CA LYS A 10 -2.47 -26.96 -5.87
C LYS A 10 -1.58 -26.82 -4.60
N SER A 11 -2.11 -26.94 -3.39
CA SER A 11 -1.33 -26.75 -2.15
C SER A 11 -0.40 -27.92 -1.82
N ALA A 12 -0.62 -29.10 -2.40
CA ALA A 12 0.13 -30.32 -2.06
C ALA A 12 1.61 -30.31 -2.52
N ASP A 13 1.98 -29.50 -3.52
CA ASP A 13 3.35 -29.52 -4.07
C ASP A 13 4.40 -28.86 -3.17
N TRP A 14 3.99 -28.04 -2.19
CA TRP A 14 4.91 -27.30 -1.32
C TRP A 14 5.47 -28.12 -0.16
N GLU A 15 4.67 -29.06 0.37
CA GLU A 15 4.99 -29.79 1.59
C GLU A 15 6.09 -30.85 1.40
N HIS A 16 6.30 -31.33 0.16
CA HIS A 16 7.12 -32.51 -0.09
C HIS A 16 8.48 -32.23 -0.73
N ASN A 17 8.64 -31.17 -1.53
CA ASN A 17 9.94 -30.80 -2.09
C ASN A 17 9.91 -29.40 -2.78
N PRO A 18 9.93 -28.28 -2.03
CA PRO A 18 9.79 -26.94 -2.64
C PRO A 18 10.93 -26.58 -3.61
N LEU A 19 12.04 -27.32 -3.53
CA LEU A 19 13.24 -27.14 -4.35
C LEU A 19 13.53 -28.32 -5.28
N GLY A 20 12.58 -29.24 -5.51
CA GLY A 20 12.81 -30.52 -6.20
C GLY A 20 13.81 -30.46 -7.36
N GLY A 21 15.07 -30.78 -7.07
CA GLY A 21 16.18 -30.84 -8.04
C GLY A 21 17.14 -29.64 -8.11
N PHE A 22 16.95 -28.55 -7.38
CA PHE A 22 17.90 -27.42 -7.34
C PHE A 22 18.91 -27.58 -6.22
N SER A 23 20.19 -27.78 -6.58
CA SER A 23 21.29 -27.66 -5.63
C SER A 23 21.60 -26.19 -5.30
N GLU A 24 22.28 -25.93 -4.18
CA GLU A 24 22.80 -24.60 -3.84
C GLU A 24 23.70 -24.03 -4.96
N ASP A 25 24.46 -24.91 -5.62
CA ASP A 25 25.28 -24.57 -6.79
C ASP A 25 24.44 -24.12 -7.99
N ASP A 26 23.29 -24.76 -8.24
CA ASP A 26 22.38 -24.34 -9.30
C ASP A 26 21.80 -22.96 -9.00
N PHE A 27 21.50 -22.69 -7.72
CA PHE A 27 21.03 -21.37 -7.27
C PHE A 27 22.09 -20.29 -7.50
N LEU A 28 23.35 -20.55 -7.10
CA LEU A 28 24.46 -19.61 -7.29
C LEU A 28 24.77 -19.38 -8.77
N ARG A 29 24.73 -20.42 -9.61
CA ARG A 29 24.93 -20.31 -11.07
C ARG A 29 23.85 -19.49 -11.75
N VAL A 30 22.58 -19.74 -11.43
CA VAL A 30 21.46 -18.97 -11.99
C VAL A 30 21.56 -17.51 -11.56
N ARG A 31 21.80 -17.24 -10.27
CA ARG A 31 21.98 -15.88 -9.74
C ARG A 31 23.14 -15.15 -10.41
N HIS A 32 24.29 -15.81 -10.55
CA HIS A 32 25.48 -15.22 -11.16
C HIS A 32 25.29 -14.98 -12.66
N GLY A 33 24.74 -15.95 -13.39
CA GLY A 33 24.44 -15.82 -14.82
C GLY A 33 23.45 -14.69 -15.11
N LEU A 34 22.40 -14.55 -14.30
CA LEU A 34 21.45 -13.44 -14.37
C LEU A 34 22.10 -12.10 -14.03
N PHE A 35 22.92 -12.04 -12.98
CA PHE A 35 23.66 -10.82 -12.63
C PHE A 35 24.54 -10.36 -13.79
N LEU A 36 25.30 -11.26 -14.41
CA LEU A 36 26.15 -10.94 -15.56
C LEU A 36 25.33 -10.48 -16.77
N LYS A 37 24.18 -11.12 -17.06
CA LYS A 37 23.27 -10.68 -18.13
C LYS A 37 22.70 -9.30 -17.86
N ILE A 38 22.23 -9.03 -16.65
CA ILE A 38 21.70 -7.71 -16.25
C ILE A 38 22.79 -6.63 -16.36
N GLN A 39 24.01 -6.93 -15.91
CA GLN A 39 25.15 -6.02 -16.08
C GLN A 39 25.50 -5.79 -17.56
N ALA A 40 25.44 -6.84 -18.39
CA ALA A 40 25.62 -6.71 -19.84
C ALA A 40 24.52 -5.84 -20.48
N TYR A 41 23.26 -5.98 -20.04
CA TYR A 41 22.16 -5.11 -20.47
C TYR A 41 22.37 -3.65 -20.02
N LYS A 42 22.84 -3.42 -18.78
CA LYS A 42 23.17 -2.07 -18.29
C LYS A 42 24.29 -1.39 -19.08
N ASN A 43 25.25 -2.17 -19.57
CA ASN A 43 26.42 -1.68 -20.29
C ASN A 43 26.17 -1.49 -21.80
N ASN A 44 25.15 -2.14 -22.37
CA ASN A 44 24.76 -1.95 -23.76
C ASN A 44 23.74 -0.80 -23.87
N GLN A 45 24.00 0.18 -24.73
CA GLN A 45 23.05 1.27 -24.98
C GLN A 45 21.74 0.70 -25.57
N VAL A 46 20.68 0.80 -24.76
CA VAL A 46 19.27 0.48 -25.03
C VAL A 46 19.05 -0.96 -25.51
N PRO A 47 18.63 -1.88 -24.62
CA PRO A 47 18.10 -3.16 -25.06
C PRO A 47 16.95 -2.89 -26.02
N GLN A 48 17.05 -3.32 -27.27
CA GLN A 48 15.83 -3.48 -28.06
C GLN A 48 14.97 -4.50 -27.31
N TYR A 49 13.81 -4.06 -26.83
CA TYR A 49 12.80 -4.92 -26.19
C TYR A 49 12.47 -6.08 -27.12
N ASN A 50 13.16 -7.19 -26.92
CA ASN A 50 13.06 -8.36 -27.77
C ASN A 50 12.65 -9.58 -26.93
N LEU A 51 12.22 -10.63 -27.64
CA LEU A 51 11.76 -11.87 -27.03
C LEU A 51 12.78 -12.49 -26.06
N LEU A 52 14.08 -12.31 -26.32
CA LEU A 52 15.14 -12.85 -25.45
C LEU A 52 15.18 -12.16 -24.08
N PHE A 53 15.03 -10.83 -24.04
CA PHE A 53 14.95 -10.08 -22.79
C PHE A 53 13.79 -10.56 -21.91
N LEU A 54 12.59 -10.75 -22.50
CA LEU A 54 11.42 -11.24 -21.75
C LEU A 54 11.61 -12.68 -21.25
N LEU A 55 12.25 -13.55 -22.05
CA LEU A 55 12.59 -14.91 -21.61
C LEU A 55 13.56 -14.89 -20.43
N ASP A 56 14.56 -14.01 -20.44
CA ASP A 56 15.47 -13.81 -19.31
C ASP A 56 14.71 -13.30 -18.08
N CYS A 57 13.74 -12.39 -18.25
CA CYS A 57 12.88 -11.90 -17.17
C CYS A 57 12.04 -13.03 -16.55
N ILE A 58 11.43 -13.91 -17.36
CA ILE A 58 10.70 -15.09 -16.86
C ILE A 58 11.61 -16.01 -16.06
N ASN A 59 12.83 -16.27 -16.54
CA ASN A 59 13.77 -17.12 -15.83
C ASN A 59 14.19 -16.49 -14.50
N LEU A 60 14.37 -15.16 -14.45
CA LEU A 60 14.61 -14.44 -13.21
C LEU A 60 13.43 -14.54 -12.25
N GLU A 61 12.19 -14.42 -12.73
CA GLU A 61 11.02 -14.59 -11.86
C GLU A 61 10.90 -16.02 -11.35
N LYS A 62 11.12 -17.04 -12.18
CA LYS A 62 11.17 -18.44 -11.70
C LYS A 62 12.21 -18.62 -10.60
N PHE A 63 13.39 -18.02 -10.77
CA PHE A 63 14.40 -18.02 -9.73
C PHE A 63 13.92 -17.33 -8.45
N ARG A 64 13.25 -16.18 -8.56
CA ARG A 64 12.68 -15.46 -7.42
C ARG A 64 11.58 -16.27 -6.71
N ILE A 65 10.70 -16.93 -7.45
CA ILE A 65 9.68 -17.88 -6.93
C ILE A 65 10.36 -18.94 -6.04
N HIS A 66 11.41 -19.59 -6.56
CA HIS A 66 12.17 -20.60 -5.81
C HIS A 66 12.91 -20.00 -4.60
N SER A 67 13.51 -18.82 -4.75
CA SER A 67 14.19 -18.10 -3.66
C SER A 67 13.23 -17.78 -2.52
N THR A 68 12.03 -17.28 -2.81
CA THR A 68 11.01 -16.99 -1.80
C THR A 68 10.53 -18.27 -1.12
N ALA A 69 10.32 -19.36 -1.86
CA ALA A 69 9.96 -20.65 -1.28
C ALA A 69 11.05 -21.18 -0.33
N ALA A 70 12.33 -21.05 -0.71
CA ALA A 70 13.46 -21.43 0.13
C ALA A 70 13.54 -20.59 1.42
N GLN A 71 13.37 -19.25 1.30
CA GLN A 71 13.33 -18.34 2.45
C GLN A 71 12.18 -18.69 3.41
N ALA A 72 11.00 -18.97 2.88
CA ALA A 72 9.84 -19.39 3.66
C ALA A 72 10.13 -20.68 4.43
N HIS A 73 10.74 -21.67 3.77
CA HIS A 73 11.11 -22.92 4.41
C HIS A 73 12.14 -22.74 5.53
N LEU A 74 13.16 -21.90 5.30
CA LEU A 74 14.16 -21.57 6.33
C LEU A 74 13.52 -20.88 7.54
N ALA A 75 12.65 -19.89 7.32
CA ALA A 75 11.95 -19.18 8.39
C ALA A 75 11.07 -20.14 9.21
N TYR A 76 10.34 -21.05 8.57
CA TYR A 76 9.61 -22.12 9.26
C TYR A 76 10.52 -23.02 10.11
N LEU A 77 11.67 -23.46 9.57
CA LEU A 77 12.60 -24.32 10.31
C LEU A 77 13.16 -23.62 11.54
N VAL A 78 13.40 -22.30 11.46
CA VAL A 78 13.81 -21.48 12.61
C VAL A 78 12.71 -21.45 13.67
N SER A 79 11.50 -21.00 13.32
CA SER A 79 10.37 -20.97 14.27
C SER A 79 10.05 -22.35 14.86
N LYS A 80 10.24 -23.42 14.09
CA LYS A 80 10.08 -24.80 14.57
C LYS A 80 11.16 -25.21 15.57
N ALA A 81 12.43 -24.85 15.31
CA ALA A 81 13.52 -25.11 16.23
C ALA A 81 13.37 -24.33 17.55
N GLU A 82 12.76 -23.15 17.48
CA GLU A 82 12.41 -22.30 18.62
C GLU A 82 11.15 -22.78 19.38
N GLY A 83 10.43 -23.76 18.82
CA GLY A 83 9.21 -24.32 19.42
C GLY A 83 7.98 -23.43 19.28
N GLU A 84 8.04 -22.38 18.46
CA GLU A 84 6.92 -21.47 18.20
C GLU A 84 5.82 -22.15 17.37
N VAL A 85 6.21 -23.06 16.48
CA VAL A 85 5.31 -23.77 15.56
C VAL A 85 5.72 -25.24 15.42
N GLU A 86 4.76 -26.15 15.47
CA GLU A 86 5.05 -27.59 15.32
C GLU A 86 5.04 -28.04 13.84
N VAL A 87 4.11 -27.47 13.07
CA VAL A 87 3.80 -27.88 11.71
C VAL A 87 3.72 -26.66 10.78
N TRP A 88 4.05 -26.89 9.50
CA TRP A 88 4.06 -25.88 8.44
C TRP A 88 2.74 -25.10 8.34
N ASN A 89 1.60 -25.80 8.45
CA ASN A 89 0.28 -25.18 8.38
C ASN A 89 -0.02 -24.23 9.56
N ASN A 90 0.69 -24.34 10.68
CA ASN A 90 0.59 -23.35 11.76
C ASN A 90 1.51 -22.17 11.48
N TRP A 91 2.68 -22.41 10.88
CA TRP A 91 3.58 -21.34 10.47
C TRP A 91 3.02 -20.47 9.36
N ILE A 92 2.31 -21.03 8.36
CA ILE A 92 1.65 -20.24 7.32
C ILE A 92 0.67 -19.21 7.90
N ASP A 93 0.04 -19.51 9.05
CA ASP A 93 -0.91 -18.61 9.70
C ASP A 93 -0.24 -17.47 10.48
N THR A 94 1.07 -17.58 10.75
CA THR A 94 1.80 -16.48 11.37
C THR A 94 1.91 -15.32 10.39
N GLN A 95 2.21 -14.14 10.91
CA GLN A 95 2.47 -12.97 10.09
C GLN A 95 3.51 -13.30 9.00
N ASP A 96 4.67 -13.84 9.39
CA ASP A 96 5.80 -14.24 8.53
C ASP A 96 5.42 -15.27 7.44
N GLY A 97 4.57 -16.24 7.79
CA GLY A 97 4.04 -17.20 6.84
C GLY A 97 3.20 -16.53 5.74
N GLN A 98 2.26 -15.66 6.14
CA GLN A 98 1.40 -14.92 5.22
C GLN A 98 2.22 -14.03 4.27
N ILE A 99 3.31 -13.43 4.76
CA ILE A 99 4.27 -12.64 3.96
C ILE A 99 4.82 -13.46 2.81
N CYS A 100 5.40 -14.60 3.15
CA CYS A 100 6.17 -15.40 2.24
C CYS A 100 5.28 -15.95 1.12
N VAL A 101 4.07 -16.39 1.48
CA VAL A 101 3.12 -16.89 0.48
C VAL A 101 2.61 -15.75 -0.39
N THR A 102 2.28 -14.59 0.17
CA THR A 102 1.87 -13.43 -0.62
C THR A 102 2.94 -13.02 -1.63
N LYS A 103 4.21 -12.97 -1.21
CA LYS A 103 5.35 -12.70 -2.11
C LYS A 103 5.50 -13.74 -3.20
N HIS A 104 5.36 -15.01 -2.86
CA HIS A 104 5.46 -16.08 -3.83
C HIS A 104 4.34 -15.99 -4.88
N SER A 105 3.09 -15.78 -4.45
CA SER A 105 1.94 -15.56 -5.35
C SER A 105 2.15 -14.36 -6.26
N ALA A 106 2.72 -13.27 -5.74
CA ALA A 106 3.08 -12.09 -6.53
C ALA A 106 4.11 -12.41 -7.63
N HIS A 107 5.16 -13.17 -7.31
CA HIS A 107 6.13 -13.62 -8.31
C HIS A 107 5.52 -14.57 -9.35
N GLN A 108 4.63 -15.49 -8.93
CA GLN A 108 3.91 -16.36 -9.86
C GLN A 108 3.03 -15.55 -10.82
N ALA A 109 2.29 -14.56 -10.30
CA ALA A 109 1.47 -13.67 -11.11
C ALA A 109 2.33 -12.87 -12.09
N LEU A 110 3.47 -12.32 -11.66
CA LEU A 110 4.40 -11.60 -12.53
C LEU A 110 4.98 -12.52 -13.63
N SER A 111 5.34 -13.75 -13.29
CA SER A 111 5.81 -14.74 -14.26
C SER A 111 4.72 -15.09 -15.29
N GLY A 112 3.48 -15.26 -14.83
CA GLY A 112 2.33 -15.51 -15.70
C GLY A 112 2.05 -14.35 -16.66
N ILE A 113 2.13 -13.11 -16.16
CA ILE A 113 1.99 -11.90 -16.98
C ILE A 113 3.05 -11.85 -18.07
N LEU A 114 4.32 -12.07 -17.72
CA LEU A 114 5.42 -12.10 -18.69
C LEU A 114 5.24 -13.20 -19.74
N ALA A 115 4.79 -14.39 -19.34
CA ALA A 115 4.53 -15.50 -20.25
C ALA A 115 3.41 -15.18 -21.25
N ASN A 116 2.32 -14.55 -20.79
CA ASN A 116 1.22 -14.11 -21.64
C ASN A 116 1.68 -13.02 -22.62
N THR A 117 2.44 -12.03 -22.16
CA THR A 117 3.02 -11.00 -23.04
C THR A 117 3.89 -11.61 -24.13
N ILE A 118 4.74 -12.59 -23.79
CA ILE A 118 5.55 -13.30 -24.79
C ILE A 118 4.68 -14.00 -25.84
N LYS A 119 3.62 -14.70 -25.40
CA LYS A 119 2.70 -15.39 -26.29
C LYS A 119 2.02 -14.42 -27.25
N ASP A 120 1.60 -13.27 -26.74
CA ASP A 120 0.97 -12.22 -27.54
C ASP A 120 1.95 -11.65 -28.58
N MET A 121 3.20 -11.39 -28.20
CA MET A 121 4.26 -10.97 -29.14
C MET A 121 4.53 -12.02 -30.22
N GLN A 122 4.60 -13.29 -29.85
CA GLN A 122 4.80 -14.40 -30.80
C GLN A 122 3.66 -14.53 -31.81
N SER A 123 2.44 -14.17 -31.40
CA SER A 123 1.25 -14.18 -32.26
C SER A 123 1.15 -12.99 -33.22
N GLY A 124 2.13 -12.07 -33.21
CA GLY A 124 2.17 -10.91 -34.10
C GLY A 124 1.22 -9.77 -33.69
N HIS A 125 0.66 -9.83 -32.47
CA HIS A 125 -0.11 -8.71 -31.95
C HIS A 125 0.84 -7.57 -31.59
N SER A 126 0.65 -6.43 -32.24
CA SER A 126 1.32 -5.17 -31.88
C SER A 126 0.81 -4.71 -30.52
N ILE A 127 1.46 -5.15 -29.45
CA ILE A 127 1.33 -4.49 -28.15
C ILE A 127 1.97 -3.11 -28.31
N ASP A 128 1.34 -2.06 -27.79
CA ASP A 128 2.03 -0.78 -27.61
C ASP A 128 3.14 -1.04 -26.57
N GLN A 129 4.34 -1.37 -27.06
CA GLN A 129 5.42 -1.96 -26.28
C GLN A 129 6.10 -0.95 -25.36
N SER A 130 5.91 0.36 -25.57
CA SER A 130 6.61 1.39 -24.81
C SER A 130 6.28 1.31 -23.31
N PRO A 131 5.01 1.40 -22.85
CA PRO A 131 4.74 1.54 -21.42
C PRO A 131 5.06 0.26 -20.62
N PHE A 132 4.82 -0.92 -21.21
CA PHE A 132 5.12 -2.19 -20.54
C PHE A 132 6.62 -2.51 -20.59
N GLY A 133 7.29 -2.21 -21.69
CA GLY A 133 8.74 -2.31 -21.82
C GLY A 133 9.43 -1.44 -20.77
N ASP A 134 9.12 -0.14 -20.77
CA ASP A 134 9.72 0.85 -19.86
C ASP A 134 9.50 0.46 -18.39
N PHE A 135 8.34 -0.14 -18.08
CA PHE A 135 8.07 -0.71 -16.77
C PHE A 135 9.02 -1.88 -16.44
N LEU A 136 9.14 -2.88 -17.32
CA LEU A 136 10.01 -4.04 -17.08
C LEU A 136 11.47 -3.61 -16.98
N GLU A 137 11.93 -2.72 -17.85
CA GLU A 137 13.26 -2.14 -17.75
C GLU A 137 13.45 -1.44 -16.41
N GLY A 138 12.49 -0.63 -15.97
CA GLY A 138 12.50 -0.02 -14.63
C GLY A 138 12.58 -1.06 -13.50
N LEU A 139 11.80 -2.13 -13.59
CA LEU A 139 11.74 -3.20 -12.58
C LEU A 139 13.04 -4.02 -12.50
N TYR A 140 13.65 -4.32 -13.66
CA TYR A 140 14.83 -5.17 -13.75
C TYR A 140 16.15 -4.39 -13.64
N LEU A 141 16.25 -3.18 -14.21
CA LEU A 141 17.47 -2.36 -14.09
C LEU A 141 17.65 -1.82 -12.67
N ARG A 142 16.56 -1.51 -11.95
CA ARG A 142 16.61 -1.03 -10.55
C ARG A 142 16.76 -2.15 -9.52
N GLY A 143 17.07 -3.37 -9.98
CA GLY A 143 17.07 -4.63 -9.23
C GLY A 143 17.42 -4.54 -7.74
N ASN A 144 16.63 -5.23 -6.92
CA ASN A 144 16.84 -5.53 -5.50
C ASN A 144 17.13 -4.37 -4.53
N ILE A 145 17.12 -3.11 -4.95
CA ILE A 145 17.25 -1.97 -4.03
C ILE A 145 15.86 -1.39 -3.77
N MET A 146 14.89 -2.23 -3.40
CA MET A 146 13.60 -1.72 -2.93
C MET A 146 13.64 -1.72 -1.40
N THR A 147 14.30 -0.73 -0.83
CA THR A 147 14.21 -0.43 0.60
C THR A 147 12.78 -0.03 0.92
N THR A 148 12.26 -0.54 2.02
CA THR A 148 10.82 -0.59 2.24
C THR A 148 10.15 0.54 2.96
N GLY A 149 8.96 0.78 2.46
CA GLY A 149 7.92 1.66 2.92
C GLY A 149 7.16 2.10 1.67
N MET A 150 5.94 2.60 1.83
CA MET A 150 5.37 3.48 0.81
C MET A 150 6.11 4.84 0.84
N GLY A 151 7.43 4.82 0.97
CA GLY A 151 8.25 5.96 1.36
C GLY A 151 9.15 6.36 0.21
N VAL A 152 9.36 7.66 0.06
CA VAL A 152 10.27 8.17 -0.95
C VAL A 152 11.70 7.74 -0.60
N ARG A 153 12.40 7.13 -1.57
CA ARG A 153 13.78 6.61 -1.40
C ARG A 153 14.78 7.70 -1.00
N ASP A 154 14.55 8.90 -1.50
CA ASP A 154 15.32 10.07 -1.13
C ASP A 154 14.72 10.69 0.13
N GLU A 155 15.49 10.63 1.22
CA GLU A 155 15.17 11.26 2.50
C GLU A 155 14.80 12.74 2.34
N HIS A 156 15.42 13.45 1.40
CA HIS A 156 15.06 14.83 1.09
C HIS A 156 13.65 14.92 0.50
N MET A 157 13.34 14.11 -0.51
CA MET A 157 12.00 14.07 -1.09
C MET A 157 10.94 13.57 -0.09
N ARG A 158 11.30 12.66 0.81
CA ARG A 158 10.41 12.19 1.89
C ARG A 158 10.06 13.34 2.83
N ARG A 159 11.05 14.11 3.29
CA ARG A 159 10.82 15.30 4.12
C ARG A 159 10.00 16.34 3.37
N GLN A 160 10.30 16.58 2.10
CA GLN A 160 9.54 17.51 1.26
C GLN A 160 8.08 17.07 1.11
N PHE A 161 7.83 15.77 0.94
CA PHE A 161 6.49 15.20 0.87
C PHE A 161 5.74 15.38 2.19
N GLU A 162 6.39 15.01 3.31
CA GLU A 162 5.86 15.17 4.66
C GLU A 162 5.52 16.64 4.96
N GLU A 163 6.40 17.58 4.59
CA GLU A 163 6.18 19.02 4.78
C GLU A 163 4.97 19.53 3.98
N GLN A 164 4.86 19.15 2.71
CA GLN A 164 3.69 19.52 1.89
C GLN A 164 2.39 18.93 2.45
N MET A 165 2.45 17.69 2.96
CA MET A 165 1.33 17.04 3.62
C MET A 165 0.93 17.75 4.91
N ILE A 166 1.89 18.16 5.75
CA ILE A 166 1.62 18.96 6.96
C ILE A 166 0.87 20.23 6.56
N ASN A 167 1.37 20.96 5.56
CA ASN A 167 0.75 22.20 5.11
C ASN A 167 -0.67 22.01 4.58
N SER A 168 -0.98 20.85 4.01
CA SER A 168 -2.28 20.59 3.36
C SER A 168 -3.33 19.99 4.30
N TYR A 169 -2.90 19.12 5.22
CA TYR A 169 -3.79 18.36 6.10
C TYR A 169 -3.81 18.86 7.55
N CYS A 170 -2.77 19.57 8.01
CA CYS A 170 -2.59 19.99 9.39
C CYS A 170 -2.55 21.54 9.49
N PRO A 171 -3.69 22.23 9.67
CA PRO A 171 -3.73 23.69 9.72
C PRO A 171 -2.85 24.28 10.83
N SER A 172 -2.08 25.33 10.54
CA SER A 172 -1.05 25.91 11.44
C SER A 172 -1.58 26.45 12.78
N SER A 173 -2.89 26.74 12.88
CA SER A 173 -3.55 27.19 14.11
C SER A 173 -3.64 26.10 15.19
N MET A 174 -3.24 24.87 14.85
CA MET A 174 -3.39 23.68 15.68
C MET A 174 -2.07 23.12 16.22
N SER A 175 -0.94 23.70 15.85
CA SER A 175 0.37 23.35 16.39
C SER A 175 0.50 23.89 17.82
N ASP A 176 0.07 23.08 18.80
CA ASP A 176 0.50 23.27 20.17
C ASP A 176 2.02 23.24 20.18
N ILE A 177 2.63 24.35 20.59
CA ILE A 177 4.08 24.57 20.58
C ILE A 177 4.75 23.44 21.38
N GLY A 178 5.31 22.45 20.68
CA GLY A 178 6.15 21.40 21.26
C GLY A 178 5.69 19.94 21.06
N THR A 179 4.48 19.65 20.55
CA THR A 179 4.10 18.25 20.27
C THR A 179 4.00 17.99 18.77
N SER A 180 5.02 17.35 18.21
CA SER A 180 5.00 16.83 16.84
C SER A 180 3.97 15.70 16.76
N ARG A 181 2.76 16.02 16.32
CA ARG A 181 1.71 15.04 16.06
C ARG A 181 1.04 15.31 14.72
N TYR A 182 0.72 14.25 13.99
CA TYR A 182 0.03 14.33 12.71
C TYR A 182 -1.41 13.85 12.84
N TRP A 183 -2.30 14.42 12.03
CA TRP A 183 -3.71 14.04 12.03
C TRP A 183 -3.93 12.79 11.16
N ASP A 184 -4.39 11.71 11.78
CA ASP A 184 -4.83 10.51 11.05
C ASP A 184 -6.35 10.61 10.78
N PRO A 185 -6.77 10.64 9.51
CA PRO A 185 -8.17 10.81 9.14
C PRO A 185 -9.01 9.56 9.36
N ILE A 186 -8.42 8.38 9.56
CA ILE A 186 -9.13 7.14 9.90
C ILE A 186 -9.36 7.07 11.41
N LEU A 187 -8.35 7.35 12.22
CA LEU A 187 -8.48 7.30 13.68
C LEU A 187 -9.17 8.52 14.29
N HIS A 188 -9.32 9.59 13.52
CA HIS A 188 -9.88 10.87 13.98
C HIS A 188 -9.10 11.43 15.17
N ASN A 189 -7.78 11.23 15.16
CA ASN A 189 -6.93 11.61 16.26
C ASN A 189 -5.56 12.09 15.76
N ARG A 190 -4.87 12.85 16.61
CA ARG A 190 -3.47 13.21 16.43
C ARG A 190 -2.57 12.13 16.98
N ILE A 191 -1.73 11.57 16.11
CA ILE A 191 -0.80 10.50 16.42
C ILE A 191 0.59 11.09 16.57
N GLN A 192 1.40 10.56 17.49
CA GLN A 192 2.81 10.94 17.59
C GLN A 192 3.52 10.68 16.26
N VAL A 193 4.46 11.55 15.87
CA VAL A 193 5.25 11.34 14.63
C VAL A 193 5.91 9.97 14.59
N ALA A 194 6.34 9.46 15.76
CA ALA A 194 6.92 8.13 15.87
C ALA A 194 5.98 7.02 15.36
N ASP A 195 4.67 7.13 15.58
CA ASP A 195 3.67 6.10 15.23
C ASP A 195 2.89 6.42 13.94
N CYS A 196 3.19 7.55 13.32
CA CYS A 196 2.52 8.02 12.12
C CYS A 196 3.46 7.93 10.91
N ARG A 197 2.90 7.65 9.74
CA ARG A 197 3.61 7.61 8.46
C ARG A 197 2.89 8.49 7.45
N ALA A 198 3.65 9.20 6.61
CA ALA A 198 3.13 9.83 5.40
C ALA A 198 3.02 8.75 4.31
N ALA A 199 1.94 8.01 4.37
CA ALA A 199 1.64 6.87 3.51
C ALA A 199 1.39 7.32 2.06
N ILE A 200 2.29 6.99 1.14
CA ILE A 200 2.11 7.19 -0.31
C ILE A 200 1.16 6.16 -0.93
N LEU A 201 0.04 6.62 -1.46
CA LEU A 201 -0.99 5.75 -2.03
C LEU A 201 -0.50 5.07 -3.32
N PHE A 202 0.14 5.82 -4.23
CA PHE A 202 0.76 5.33 -5.46
C PHE A 202 2.29 5.55 -5.48
N PRO A 203 3.10 4.49 -5.58
CA PRO A 203 4.54 4.55 -5.35
C PRO A 203 5.32 5.35 -6.42
N ASP A 204 6.37 6.04 -5.99
CA ASP A 204 7.20 6.89 -6.85
C ASP A 204 7.97 6.13 -7.92
N GLU A 205 8.41 4.92 -7.58
CA GLU A 205 9.21 4.07 -8.45
C GLU A 205 8.47 3.73 -9.75
N THR A 206 7.15 3.91 -9.73
CA THR A 206 6.23 3.59 -10.81
C THR A 206 5.71 4.84 -11.53
N CYS A 207 6.26 6.02 -11.22
CA CYS A 207 5.87 7.29 -11.83
C CYS A 207 5.99 7.32 -13.34
N SER A 208 7.02 6.68 -13.90
CA SER A 208 7.15 6.49 -15.35
C SER A 208 5.99 5.70 -15.95
N ASN A 209 5.35 4.84 -15.15
CA ASN A 209 4.28 3.95 -15.54
C ASN A 209 2.90 4.45 -15.09
N LYS A 210 2.80 5.65 -14.49
CA LYS A 210 1.51 6.27 -14.16
C LYS A 210 0.60 6.35 -15.38
N ARG A 211 1.17 6.63 -16.55
CA ARG A 211 0.41 6.63 -17.81
C ARG A 211 -0.13 5.25 -18.19
N ALA A 212 0.58 4.19 -17.84
CA ALA A 212 0.13 2.82 -18.08
C ALA A 212 -1.00 2.40 -17.12
N VAL A 213 -1.11 3.03 -15.95
CA VAL A 213 -2.11 2.71 -14.91
C VAL A 213 -3.31 3.66 -14.92
N PHE A 214 -3.10 4.94 -15.20
CA PHE A 214 -4.15 5.96 -15.16
C PHE A 214 -4.52 6.46 -16.55
N GLY A 215 -3.89 5.92 -17.59
CA GLY A 215 -4.11 6.34 -18.95
C GLY A 215 -3.49 7.69 -19.29
N SER A 216 -3.71 8.12 -20.53
CA SER A 216 -3.20 9.39 -21.05
C SER A 216 -3.92 10.63 -20.50
N CYS A 217 -5.16 10.48 -20.02
CA CYS A 217 -6.00 11.59 -19.59
C CYS A 217 -5.49 12.32 -18.33
N HIS A 218 -4.55 11.74 -17.60
CA HIS A 218 -4.09 12.25 -16.30
C HIS A 218 -2.69 12.88 -16.35
N SER A 219 -2.05 12.94 -17.52
CA SER A 219 -0.62 13.24 -17.64
C SER A 219 -0.18 14.62 -17.13
N MET A 220 -1.09 15.59 -16.97
CA MET A 220 -0.77 16.96 -16.54
C MET A 220 -0.62 17.11 -15.02
N ASP A 221 -1.46 16.44 -14.21
CA ASP A 221 -1.38 16.48 -12.74
C ASP A 221 -0.36 15.46 -12.16
N ILE A 222 0.16 14.59 -13.02
CA ILE A 222 0.96 13.41 -12.69
C ILE A 222 2.43 13.73 -12.36
N LEU A 223 2.91 14.94 -12.68
CA LEU A 223 4.33 15.31 -12.59
C LEU A 223 4.87 15.46 -11.16
N LEU A 224 4.00 15.53 -10.14
CA LEU A 224 4.43 15.70 -8.76
C LEU A 224 4.16 14.43 -7.97
N THR A 225 5.11 13.49 -7.97
CA THR A 225 5.09 12.38 -7.01
C THR A 225 5.00 12.88 -5.57
N VAL A 226 5.76 13.93 -5.29
CA VAL A 226 5.84 14.61 -4.00
C VAL A 226 4.70 15.62 -3.94
N HIS A 227 3.45 15.15 -3.97
CA HIS A 227 2.25 15.99 -3.86
C HIS A 227 1.28 15.40 -2.83
N PRO A 228 0.72 16.22 -1.92
CA PRO A 228 -0.13 15.76 -0.81
C PRO A 228 -1.40 15.02 -1.26
N ASN A 229 -1.84 15.21 -2.50
CA ASN A 229 -2.92 14.42 -3.11
C ASN A 229 -2.62 12.91 -3.24
N ASN A 230 -1.35 12.50 -3.22
CA ASN A 230 -0.92 11.10 -3.30
C ASN A 230 -0.61 10.51 -1.91
N GLY A 231 -1.04 11.16 -0.83
CA GLY A 231 -0.64 10.78 0.52
C GLY A 231 -1.74 10.87 1.57
N LEU A 232 -1.60 10.08 2.61
CA LEU A 232 -2.36 10.19 3.87
C LEU A 232 -1.41 10.09 5.06
N PHE A 233 -1.67 10.83 6.13
CA PHE A 233 -1.04 10.53 7.42
C PHE A 233 -1.80 9.38 8.06
N LEU A 234 -1.13 8.25 8.27
CA LEU A 234 -1.73 7.03 8.82
C LEU A 234 -0.90 6.50 9.99
N HIS A 235 -1.58 5.93 10.98
CA HIS A 235 -0.94 5.07 11.97
C HIS A 235 -0.20 3.91 11.27
N LYS A 236 1.00 3.55 11.73
CA LYS A 236 1.82 2.45 11.18
C LYS A 236 1.02 1.18 10.93
N THR A 237 0.23 0.73 11.91
CA THR A 237 -0.63 -0.46 11.80
C THR A 237 -1.73 -0.33 10.73
N ILE A 238 -2.26 0.88 10.48
CA ILE A 238 -3.30 1.10 9.46
C ILE A 238 -2.66 1.10 8.07
N GLU A 239 -1.51 1.77 7.91
CA GLU A 239 -0.73 1.70 6.68
C GLU A 239 -0.35 0.24 6.36
N TRP A 240 0.14 -0.49 7.36
CA TRP A 240 0.42 -1.92 7.25
C TRP A 240 -0.83 -2.70 6.85
N ALA A 241 -1.98 -2.46 7.49
CA ALA A 241 -3.22 -3.17 7.17
C ALA A 241 -3.67 -2.92 5.72
N LEU A 242 -3.47 -1.70 5.22
CA LEU A 242 -3.78 -1.30 3.85
C LEU A 242 -2.83 -1.99 2.85
N ALA A 243 -1.53 -1.99 3.12
CA ALA A 243 -0.51 -2.62 2.27
C ALA A 243 -0.70 -4.15 2.14
N HIS A 244 -1.21 -4.79 3.19
CA HIS A 244 -1.39 -6.24 3.26
C HIS A 244 -2.82 -6.73 2.94
N GLY A 245 -3.67 -5.84 2.42
CA GLY A 245 -5.00 -6.21 1.95
C GLY A 245 -5.97 -6.60 3.07
N TYR A 246 -5.73 -6.20 4.31
CA TYR A 246 -6.68 -6.44 5.41
C TYR A 246 -7.82 -5.43 5.39
N ILE A 247 -7.51 -4.20 5.01
CA ILE A 247 -8.47 -3.11 4.81
C ILE A 247 -8.29 -2.51 3.42
N ALA A 248 -9.31 -1.80 2.96
CA ALA A 248 -9.21 -0.89 1.84
C ALA A 248 -9.96 0.41 2.14
N ILE A 249 -9.62 1.47 1.39
CA ILE A 249 -10.34 2.73 1.46
C ILE A 249 -11.19 2.87 0.18
N VAL A 250 -12.47 3.17 0.37
CA VAL A 250 -13.47 3.25 -0.71
C VAL A 250 -14.26 4.55 -0.64
N PRO A 251 -14.95 4.96 -1.72
CA PRO A 251 -15.92 6.03 -1.69
C PRO A 251 -16.90 5.90 -0.52
N ASN A 252 -17.12 7.00 0.20
CA ASN A 252 -18.15 7.06 1.24
C ASN A 252 -19.53 7.22 0.61
N VAL A 253 -20.05 6.13 0.05
CA VAL A 253 -21.37 6.06 -0.57
C VAL A 253 -22.20 4.97 0.11
N ASP A 254 -23.48 5.22 0.32
CA ASP A 254 -24.37 4.20 0.88
C ASP A 254 -24.81 3.23 -0.23
N LEU A 255 -24.24 2.02 -0.22
CA LEU A 255 -24.46 0.97 -1.22
C LEU A 255 -25.42 -0.15 -0.75
N GLU A 256 -26.17 0.07 0.32
CA GLU A 256 -27.11 -0.95 0.83
C GLU A 256 -28.23 -1.30 -0.16
N PRO A 257 -28.68 -2.58 -0.19
CA PRO A 257 -28.23 -3.71 0.63
C PRO A 257 -27.04 -4.50 0.05
N ILE A 258 -26.19 -4.98 0.97
CA ILE A 258 -24.90 -5.67 0.77
C ILE A 258 -25.08 -7.08 0.15
N GLU A 259 -26.24 -7.71 0.29
CA GLU A 259 -26.44 -9.13 -0.01
C GLU A 259 -27.18 -9.40 -1.33
N GLU A 260 -26.63 -9.02 -2.48
CA GLU A 260 -27.21 -9.40 -3.79
C GLU A 260 -27.24 -10.94 -3.99
N SER A 261 -26.34 -11.69 -3.33
CA SER A 261 -26.22 -13.15 -3.46
C SER A 261 -27.34 -13.94 -2.78
N PHE A 262 -28.02 -13.36 -1.79
CA PHE A 262 -29.12 -14.03 -1.06
C PHE A 262 -30.50 -13.61 -1.56
N ILE A 263 -30.55 -12.61 -2.44
CA ILE A 263 -31.84 -12.07 -2.85
C ILE A 263 -32.12 -12.48 -4.29
N HIS A 264 -32.94 -13.52 -4.41
CA HIS A 264 -33.72 -13.85 -5.61
C HIS A 264 -34.75 -12.76 -5.89
N PHE A 265 -34.27 -11.54 -6.13
CA PHE A 265 -35.12 -10.46 -6.60
C PHE A 265 -35.57 -10.76 -8.02
N GLU A 266 -36.82 -10.41 -8.33
CA GLU A 266 -37.26 -10.18 -9.71
C GLU A 266 -36.29 -9.20 -10.40
N ASP A 267 -36.03 -9.40 -11.70
CA ASP A 267 -35.10 -8.60 -12.51
C ASP A 267 -35.30 -7.08 -12.36
N LYS A 268 -36.55 -6.65 -12.13
CA LYS A 268 -36.92 -5.24 -11.96
C LYS A 268 -36.33 -4.60 -10.70
N THR A 269 -36.28 -5.32 -9.58
CA THR A 269 -35.75 -4.77 -8.31
C THR A 269 -34.23 -4.69 -8.34
N LYS A 270 -33.56 -5.70 -8.91
CA LYS A 270 -32.11 -5.67 -9.16
C LYS A 270 -31.71 -4.47 -10.02
N ARG A 271 -32.44 -4.25 -11.11
CA ARG A 271 -32.22 -3.09 -11.99
C ARG A 271 -32.36 -1.75 -11.25
N LYS A 272 -33.40 -1.58 -10.42
CA LYS A 272 -33.61 -0.35 -9.64
C LYS A 272 -32.48 -0.11 -8.62
N LEU A 273 -32.05 -1.16 -7.91
CA LEU A 273 -30.94 -1.06 -6.96
C LEU A 273 -29.64 -0.67 -7.67
N LYS A 274 -29.37 -1.30 -8.80
CA LYS A 274 -28.24 -1.00 -9.68
C LYS A 274 -28.24 0.45 -10.17
N GLU A 275 -29.38 0.93 -10.70
CA GLU A 275 -29.54 2.32 -11.14
C GLU A 275 -29.35 3.32 -9.99
N ALA A 276 -29.90 3.02 -8.80
CA ALA A 276 -29.72 3.86 -7.61
C ALA A 276 -28.25 3.92 -7.16
N ARG A 277 -27.55 2.77 -7.16
CA ARG A 277 -26.11 2.70 -6.88
C ARG A 277 -25.31 3.54 -7.87
N THR A 278 -25.50 3.33 -9.17
CA THR A 278 -24.79 4.08 -10.21
C THR A 278 -25.04 5.58 -10.07
N ARG A 279 -26.27 6.00 -9.74
CA ARG A 279 -26.57 7.40 -9.49
C ARG A 279 -25.77 7.97 -8.32
N ARG A 280 -25.74 7.28 -7.17
CA ARG A 280 -24.97 7.74 -5.99
C ARG A 280 -23.47 7.80 -6.24
N LEU A 281 -22.92 6.83 -6.98
CA LEU A 281 -21.50 6.85 -7.37
C LEU A 281 -21.20 8.00 -8.32
N LYS A 282 -22.09 8.31 -9.27
CA LYS A 282 -21.97 9.51 -10.13
C LYS A 282 -22.08 10.81 -9.33
N GLU A 283 -22.95 10.87 -8.34
CA GLU A 283 -23.06 12.04 -7.45
C GLU A 283 -21.75 12.24 -6.67
N TRP A 284 -21.18 11.16 -6.12
CA TRP A 284 -19.88 11.18 -5.47
C TRP A 284 -18.76 11.58 -6.44
N ASP A 285 -18.76 11.06 -7.66
CA ASP A 285 -17.77 11.35 -8.70
C ASP A 285 -17.88 12.78 -9.28
N ASN A 286 -19.05 13.41 -9.19
CA ASN A 286 -19.24 14.82 -9.54
C ASN A 286 -19.07 15.79 -8.36
N ALA A 287 -18.98 15.29 -7.12
CA ALA A 287 -18.79 16.14 -5.94
C ALA A 287 -17.43 16.85 -5.99
N GLU A 288 -17.38 18.13 -5.62
CA GLU A 288 -16.13 18.89 -5.53
C GLU A 288 -15.17 18.28 -4.49
N ILE A 289 -15.72 17.85 -3.35
CA ILE A 289 -14.98 17.21 -2.26
C ILE A 289 -15.33 15.73 -2.24
N LYS A 290 -14.31 14.87 -2.37
CA LYS A 290 -14.46 13.42 -2.28
C LYS A 290 -14.33 12.94 -0.84
N ASP A 291 -15.37 12.29 -0.33
CA ASP A 291 -15.32 11.63 0.98
C ASP A 291 -15.12 10.12 0.83
N TYR A 292 -14.41 9.55 1.79
CA TYR A 292 -13.98 8.16 1.78
C TYR A 292 -14.31 7.46 3.11
N LYS A 293 -14.34 6.13 3.09
CA LYS A 293 -14.49 5.29 4.29
C LYS A 293 -13.63 4.04 4.19
N VAL A 294 -13.33 3.45 5.33
CA VAL A 294 -12.60 2.18 5.42
C VAL A 294 -13.58 1.01 5.30
N VAL A 295 -13.17 -0.02 4.57
CA VAL A 295 -13.81 -1.34 4.56
C VAL A 295 -12.78 -2.38 4.93
N VAL A 296 -13.13 -3.21 5.91
CA VAL A 296 -12.34 -4.39 6.26
C VAL A 296 -12.62 -5.47 5.21
N LEU A 297 -11.58 -5.90 4.50
CA LEU A 297 -11.64 -6.95 3.49
C LEU A 297 -11.56 -8.33 4.15
N ASP A 298 -10.69 -8.44 5.14
CA ASP A 298 -10.40 -9.67 5.87
C ASP A 298 -10.85 -9.52 7.34
N ASN A 299 -11.95 -10.17 7.68
CA ASN A 299 -12.51 -10.19 9.03
C ASN A 299 -12.34 -11.57 9.69
N ILE A 300 -11.35 -12.36 9.25
CA ILE A 300 -11.02 -13.63 9.88
C ILE A 300 -10.45 -13.35 11.28
N PRO A 301 -10.90 -14.06 12.35
CA PRO A 301 -10.50 -13.74 13.72
C PRO A 301 -9.00 -13.72 13.99
N SER A 302 -8.22 -14.63 13.38
CA SER A 302 -6.76 -14.72 13.56
C SER A 302 -6.04 -13.42 13.17
N VAL A 303 -6.56 -12.73 12.16
CA VAL A 303 -6.03 -11.45 11.68
C VAL A 303 -6.42 -10.29 12.59
N ALA A 304 -7.64 -10.34 13.13
CA ALA A 304 -8.16 -9.30 14.01
C ALA A 304 -7.34 -9.20 15.32
N GLU A 305 -6.83 -10.33 15.80
CA GLU A 305 -6.00 -10.40 17.01
C GLU A 305 -4.60 -9.82 16.81
N MET A 306 -3.99 -10.01 15.63
CA MET A 306 -2.66 -9.49 15.30
C MET A 306 -2.60 -7.97 15.10
N SER A 307 -3.75 -7.30 15.04
CA SER A 307 -3.84 -5.94 14.49
C SER A 307 -4.44 -4.95 15.48
N GLN A 308 -3.85 -4.89 16.67
CA GLN A 308 -4.24 -3.93 17.70
C GLN A 308 -3.60 -2.57 17.44
N ILE A 309 -4.41 -1.52 17.41
CA ILE A 309 -3.98 -0.14 17.22
C ILE A 309 -4.02 0.56 18.58
N ASN A 310 -2.86 1.01 19.05
CA ASN A 310 -2.79 1.79 20.29
C ASN A 310 -3.09 3.27 20.00
N VAL A 311 -4.23 3.75 20.48
CA VAL A 311 -4.66 5.14 20.34
C VAL A 311 -4.67 5.79 21.73
N GLY A 312 -3.49 6.16 22.20
CA GLY A 312 -3.29 6.75 23.53
C GLY A 312 -3.46 5.72 24.64
N HIS A 313 -4.66 5.65 25.23
CA HIS A 313 -5.00 4.68 26.28
C HIS A 313 -6.04 3.64 25.82
N ARG A 314 -6.43 3.68 24.55
CA ARG A 314 -7.45 2.80 23.99
C ARG A 314 -6.82 1.86 22.97
N LEU A 315 -7.17 0.59 23.09
CA LEU A 315 -6.83 -0.44 22.12
C LEU A 315 -7.97 -0.57 21.12
N LEU A 316 -7.68 -0.38 19.84
CA LEU A 316 -8.66 -0.48 18.76
C LEU A 316 -8.29 -1.60 17.81
N GLU A 317 -9.14 -2.61 17.67
CA GLU A 317 -8.97 -3.67 16.66
C GLU A 317 -9.36 -3.19 15.25
N LEU A 318 -8.72 -3.73 14.22
CA LEU A 318 -9.01 -3.41 12.81
C LEU A 318 -10.49 -3.56 12.43
N LYS A 319 -11.18 -4.56 12.97
CA LYS A 319 -12.61 -4.80 12.67
C LYS A 319 -13.49 -3.59 12.98
N HIS A 320 -13.11 -2.79 13.98
CA HIS A 320 -13.81 -1.57 14.37
C HIS A 320 -13.61 -0.40 13.39
N LEU A 321 -12.70 -0.54 12.42
CA LEU A 321 -12.53 0.43 11.33
C LEU A 321 -13.53 0.22 10.19
N HIS A 322 -14.23 -0.92 10.13
CA HIS A 322 -15.20 -1.17 9.05
C HIS A 322 -16.30 -0.10 9.00
N ASN A 323 -16.57 0.44 7.82
CA ASN A 323 -17.46 1.58 7.55
C ASN A 323 -17.08 2.90 8.25
N ARG A 324 -15.88 3.00 8.83
CA ARG A 324 -15.42 4.25 9.44
C ARG A 324 -15.12 5.28 8.36
N LYS A 325 -15.83 6.41 8.39
CA LYS A 325 -15.60 7.55 7.47
C LYS A 325 -14.26 8.20 7.77
N LEU A 326 -13.53 8.61 6.73
CA LEU A 326 -12.34 9.43 6.89
C LEU A 326 -12.77 10.87 7.22
N ILE A 327 -12.17 11.47 8.25
CA ILE A 327 -12.41 12.87 8.64
C ILE A 327 -11.14 13.66 8.41
N PHE A 328 -11.22 14.69 7.58
CA PHE A 328 -10.11 15.59 7.28
C PHE A 328 -10.32 16.93 7.99
N LEU A 329 -9.22 17.56 8.44
CA LEU A 329 -9.27 18.88 9.09
C LEU A 329 -9.42 20.04 8.10
N THR A 330 -9.17 19.78 6.80
CA THR A 330 -9.26 20.76 5.71
C THR A 330 -10.18 20.23 4.61
N SER A 331 -10.43 21.03 3.57
CA SER A 331 -11.12 20.57 2.35
C SER A 331 -10.21 19.73 1.44
N HIS A 332 -8.91 19.65 1.74
CA HIS A 332 -7.96 18.87 0.95
C HIS A 332 -8.26 17.37 1.05
N ARG A 333 -8.09 16.65 -0.07
CA ARG A 333 -8.38 15.22 -0.19
C ARG A 333 -7.34 14.58 -1.10
N PRO A 334 -7.00 13.30 -0.87
CA PRO A 334 -6.31 12.53 -1.90
C PRO A 334 -7.12 12.47 -3.19
N GLN A 335 -6.43 12.46 -4.33
CA GLN A 335 -7.09 12.30 -5.63
C GLN A 335 -7.66 10.88 -5.75
N ALA A 336 -8.83 10.79 -6.41
CA ALA A 336 -9.59 9.55 -6.51
C ALA A 336 -8.80 8.40 -7.16
N HIS A 337 -7.95 8.68 -8.15
CA HIS A 337 -7.14 7.65 -8.82
C HIS A 337 -6.07 7.04 -7.91
N TYR A 338 -5.46 7.83 -7.03
CA TYR A 338 -4.52 7.31 -6.03
C TYR A 338 -5.23 6.45 -4.98
N MET A 339 -6.43 6.86 -4.56
CA MET A 339 -7.29 6.07 -3.67
C MET A 339 -7.75 4.77 -4.33
N TRP A 340 -8.15 4.83 -5.60
CA TRP A 340 -8.52 3.67 -6.40
C TRP A 340 -7.36 2.68 -6.52
N TRP A 341 -6.14 3.18 -6.81
CA TRP A 341 -4.95 2.33 -6.88
C TRP A 341 -4.63 1.67 -5.54
N SER A 342 -4.76 2.41 -4.44
CA SER A 342 -4.59 1.86 -3.09
C SER A 342 -5.60 0.74 -2.83
N PHE A 343 -6.88 0.95 -3.15
CA PHE A 343 -7.91 -0.09 -3.08
C PHE A 343 -7.55 -1.31 -3.95
N PHE A 344 -7.22 -1.09 -5.22
CA PHE A 344 -6.87 -2.14 -6.18
C PHE A 344 -5.70 -2.99 -5.65
N SER A 345 -4.69 -2.33 -5.09
CA SER A 345 -3.55 -2.98 -4.46
C SER A 345 -3.99 -3.87 -3.28
N SER A 346 -4.72 -3.30 -2.33
CA SER A 346 -5.21 -4.02 -1.14
C SER A 346 -6.10 -5.20 -1.51
N ALA A 347 -7.04 -5.01 -2.42
CA ALA A 347 -7.98 -6.04 -2.84
C ALA A 347 -7.32 -7.20 -3.57
N THR A 348 -6.31 -6.92 -4.40
CA THR A 348 -5.55 -7.97 -5.09
C THR A 348 -4.67 -8.76 -4.11
N VAL A 349 -4.01 -8.08 -3.18
CA VAL A 349 -3.24 -8.76 -2.11
C VAL A 349 -4.16 -9.65 -1.27
N ALA A 350 -5.35 -9.15 -0.91
CA ALA A 350 -6.37 -9.94 -0.24
C ALA A 350 -6.77 -11.18 -1.05
N ALA A 351 -6.96 -11.04 -2.37
CA ALA A 351 -7.30 -12.16 -3.24
C ALA A 351 -6.20 -13.24 -3.27
N TRP A 352 -4.92 -12.85 -3.30
CA TRP A 352 -3.81 -13.81 -3.24
C TRP A 352 -3.74 -14.58 -1.92
N ARG A 353 -4.26 -14.00 -0.84
CA ARG A 353 -4.36 -14.67 0.46
C ARG A 353 -5.58 -15.60 0.58
N MET A 354 -6.50 -15.61 -0.39
CA MET A 354 -7.63 -16.54 -0.37
C MET A 354 -7.21 -18.01 -0.44
N ASP A 355 -6.07 -18.29 -1.07
CA ASP A 355 -5.49 -19.64 -1.14
C ASP A 355 -4.92 -20.10 0.22
N LEU A 356 -4.65 -19.16 1.13
CA LEU A 356 -4.16 -19.41 2.48
C LEU A 356 -5.28 -19.72 3.48
N CYS A 357 -6.53 -19.49 3.11
CA CYS A 357 -7.67 -19.76 3.98
C CYS A 357 -7.81 -21.27 4.20
N LYS A 358 -7.69 -21.70 5.46
CA LYS A 358 -7.84 -23.11 5.87
C LYS A 358 -9.25 -23.65 5.65
N SER A 359 -10.27 -22.80 5.83
CA SER A 359 -11.66 -23.19 5.65
C SER A 359 -12.27 -22.55 4.41
N ALA A 360 -13.20 -23.27 3.77
CA ALA A 360 -14.00 -22.73 2.68
C ALA A 360 -14.85 -21.52 3.13
N PHE A 361 -15.22 -21.49 4.41
CA PHE A 361 -15.96 -20.38 5.01
C PHE A 361 -15.12 -19.10 5.06
N ASP A 362 -13.88 -19.18 5.53
CA ASP A 362 -12.96 -18.02 5.59
C ASP A 362 -12.67 -17.48 4.19
N ARG A 363 -12.43 -18.39 3.23
CA ARG A 363 -12.26 -18.02 1.82
C ARG A 363 -13.50 -17.29 1.29
N GLN A 364 -14.69 -17.79 1.60
CA GLN A 364 -15.95 -17.15 1.20
C GLN A 364 -16.13 -15.78 1.86
N LEU A 365 -15.75 -15.62 3.13
CA LEU A 365 -15.83 -14.37 3.86
C LEU A 365 -14.91 -13.31 3.27
N LEU A 366 -13.64 -13.67 3.00
CA LEU A 366 -12.65 -12.80 2.37
C LEU A 366 -13.09 -12.41 0.94
N HIS A 367 -13.51 -13.39 0.13
CA HIS A 367 -14.04 -13.14 -1.21
C HIS A 367 -15.24 -12.19 -1.18
N ARG A 368 -16.16 -12.37 -0.22
CA ARG A 368 -17.30 -11.48 -0.01
C ARG A 368 -16.85 -10.07 0.37
N GLY A 369 -15.83 -9.91 1.22
CA GLY A 369 -15.24 -8.62 1.57
C GLY A 369 -14.68 -7.88 0.34
N ILE A 370 -13.93 -8.58 -0.51
CA ILE A 370 -13.37 -8.05 -1.76
C ILE A 370 -14.50 -7.62 -2.72
N LEU A 371 -15.48 -8.50 -2.96
CA LEU A 371 -16.63 -8.20 -3.82
C LEU A 371 -17.40 -6.97 -3.32
N MET A 372 -17.61 -6.87 -2.01
CA MET A 372 -18.29 -5.74 -1.40
C MET A 372 -17.55 -4.43 -1.60
N ALA A 373 -16.22 -4.45 -1.47
CA ALA A 373 -15.39 -3.28 -1.66
C ALA A 373 -15.27 -2.88 -3.14
N ALA A 374 -15.19 -3.85 -4.05
CA ALA A 374 -15.13 -3.61 -5.51
C ALA A 374 -16.35 -2.86 -6.04
N ARG A 375 -17.53 -3.05 -5.44
CA ARG A 375 -18.77 -2.33 -5.82
C ARG A 375 -18.66 -0.81 -5.70
N TYR A 376 -17.79 -0.30 -4.85
CA TYR A 376 -17.59 1.14 -4.68
C TYR A 376 -16.76 1.76 -5.82
N TRP A 377 -15.92 0.97 -6.46
CA TRP A 377 -15.01 1.40 -7.53
C TRP A 377 -15.40 0.85 -8.91
N GLY A 378 -16.50 0.09 -9.01
CA GLY A 378 -16.89 -0.60 -10.24
C GLY A 378 -17.45 0.29 -11.35
N THR A 379 -17.58 1.60 -11.16
CA THR A 379 -17.93 2.53 -12.25
C THR A 379 -16.68 2.93 -13.01
N THR A 380 -16.76 3.10 -14.34
CA THR A 380 -15.72 3.75 -15.15
C THR A 380 -15.74 5.25 -14.92
N GLY A 381 -15.45 5.64 -13.67
CA GLY A 381 -15.08 7.00 -13.39
C GLY A 381 -13.74 7.32 -14.06
N PRO A 382 -13.31 8.59 -14.03
CA PRO A 382 -12.07 9.01 -14.66
C PRO A 382 -10.82 8.39 -14.03
N TYR A 383 -10.93 7.57 -12.99
CA TYR A 383 -9.77 7.13 -12.21
C TYR A 383 -9.02 5.91 -12.77
N CYS A 384 -9.59 5.14 -13.70
CA CYS A 384 -8.93 3.99 -14.33
C CYS A 384 -9.52 3.67 -15.70
N GLU A 385 -8.70 3.06 -16.58
CA GLU A 385 -9.14 2.57 -17.88
C GLU A 385 -9.82 1.18 -17.76
N ASP A 386 -10.76 0.87 -18.65
CA ASP A 386 -11.57 -0.36 -18.63
C ASP A 386 -10.74 -1.65 -18.71
N ASP A 387 -9.60 -1.59 -19.40
CA ASP A 387 -8.63 -2.67 -19.58
C ASP A 387 -7.97 -3.08 -18.25
N ILE A 388 -7.74 -2.12 -17.35
CA ILE A 388 -7.17 -2.37 -16.02
C ILE A 388 -8.20 -2.98 -15.09
N LEU A 389 -9.45 -2.51 -15.13
CA LEU A 389 -10.55 -3.14 -14.39
C LEU A 389 -10.77 -4.59 -14.84
N THR A 390 -10.59 -4.85 -16.13
CA THR A 390 -10.67 -6.21 -16.69
C THR A 390 -9.53 -7.09 -16.14
N SER A 391 -8.30 -6.59 -16.18
CA SER A 391 -7.15 -7.24 -15.54
C SER A 391 -7.37 -7.53 -14.05
N PHE A 392 -7.95 -6.57 -13.33
CA PHE A 392 -8.28 -6.73 -11.92
C PHE A 392 -9.27 -7.86 -11.69
N ALA A 393 -10.38 -7.86 -12.43
CA ALA A 393 -11.43 -8.86 -12.32
C ALA A 393 -10.86 -10.27 -12.55
N ASP A 394 -10.03 -10.41 -13.57
CA ASP A 394 -9.37 -11.67 -13.91
C ASP A 394 -8.39 -12.10 -12.81
N SER A 395 -7.61 -11.18 -12.23
CA SER A 395 -6.59 -11.51 -11.21
C SER A 395 -7.20 -11.96 -9.88
N ILE A 396 -8.35 -11.40 -9.50
CA ILE A 396 -9.06 -11.74 -8.27
C ILE A 396 -10.15 -12.81 -8.48
N GLN A 397 -10.24 -13.38 -9.70
CA GLN A 397 -11.22 -14.40 -10.08
C GLN A 397 -12.68 -13.98 -9.87
N ILE A 398 -12.96 -12.68 -9.97
CA ILE A 398 -14.31 -12.17 -9.84
C ILE A 398 -14.97 -12.16 -11.21
N GLU A 399 -16.19 -12.72 -11.30
CA GLU A 399 -16.96 -12.68 -12.54
C GLU A 399 -17.09 -11.24 -13.01
N ARG A 400 -16.60 -10.97 -14.22
CA ARG A 400 -16.60 -9.61 -14.80
C ARG A 400 -17.97 -8.97 -14.67
N ALA A 401 -19.06 -9.69 -14.93
CA ALA A 401 -20.42 -9.16 -14.79
C ALA A 401 -20.71 -8.53 -13.41
N SER A 402 -20.12 -9.06 -12.33
CA SER A 402 -20.34 -8.54 -10.96
C SER A 402 -19.63 -7.21 -10.67
N ILE A 403 -18.52 -6.92 -11.36
CA ILE A 403 -17.81 -5.62 -11.32
C ILE A 403 -18.40 -4.69 -12.40
N HIS A 404 -18.53 -5.21 -13.62
CA HIS A 404 -18.97 -4.54 -14.84
C HIS A 404 -20.46 -4.25 -14.91
N ASP A 405 -21.27 -4.73 -13.97
CA ASP A 405 -22.67 -4.34 -13.90
C ASP A 405 -22.78 -2.80 -13.89
N SER A 406 -21.83 -2.10 -13.28
CA SER A 406 -21.80 -0.63 -13.24
C SER A 406 -21.32 0.04 -14.55
N LEU A 407 -20.89 -0.72 -15.57
CA LEU A 407 -20.28 -0.25 -16.83
C LEU A 407 -21.24 -0.29 -18.04
N ALA A 408 -22.48 0.13 -17.85
CA ALA A 408 -23.54 0.15 -18.85
C ALA A 408 -23.28 1.07 -20.09
N GLY A 409 -22.02 1.39 -20.41
CA GLY A 409 -21.60 2.16 -21.58
C GLY A 409 -20.30 1.69 -22.23
N ALA A 410 -19.64 0.62 -21.74
CA ALA A 410 -18.47 0.07 -22.42
C ALA A 410 -18.92 -0.44 -23.79
N SER A 411 -18.29 0.09 -24.85
CA SER A 411 -18.53 -0.39 -26.22
C SER A 411 -18.31 -1.90 -26.23
N GLY A 412 -19.11 -2.68 -26.97
CA GLY A 412 -18.99 -4.15 -27.04
C GLY A 412 -17.68 -4.67 -27.65
N ALA A 413 -16.64 -3.83 -27.73
CA ALA A 413 -15.27 -4.23 -27.99
C ALA A 413 -14.78 -5.16 -26.87
N GLU A 414 -14.09 -6.21 -27.29
CA GLU A 414 -13.40 -7.12 -26.38
C GLU A 414 -12.32 -6.33 -25.62
N LEU A 415 -12.57 -6.08 -24.33
CA LEU A 415 -11.61 -5.42 -23.45
C LEU A 415 -10.40 -6.35 -23.25
N LYS A 416 -9.22 -5.88 -23.64
CA LYS A 416 -7.97 -6.59 -23.40
C LYS A 416 -7.48 -6.26 -21.98
N PRO A 417 -6.92 -7.22 -21.23
CA PRO A 417 -6.33 -6.95 -19.92
C PRO A 417 -5.12 -6.02 -20.04
N ASN A 418 -5.05 -4.99 -19.19
CA ASN A 418 -3.83 -4.20 -19.00
C ASN A 418 -2.86 -4.94 -18.06
N HIS A 419 -1.84 -5.55 -18.63
CA HIS A 419 -0.84 -6.32 -17.88
C HIS A 419 0.15 -5.46 -17.10
N ALA A 420 0.33 -4.19 -17.44
CA ALA A 420 1.28 -3.30 -16.78
C ALA A 420 0.85 -2.98 -15.34
N ALA A 421 -0.43 -2.65 -15.13
CA ALA A 421 -0.95 -2.35 -13.79
C ALA A 421 -0.77 -3.53 -12.82
N LEU A 422 -1.09 -4.75 -13.25
CA LEU A 422 -0.88 -5.95 -12.44
C LEU A 422 0.60 -6.20 -12.18
N ALA A 423 1.46 -6.02 -13.18
CA ALA A 423 2.89 -6.25 -13.02
C ALA A 423 3.51 -5.25 -12.03
N ILE A 424 3.10 -3.98 -12.09
CA ILE A 424 3.48 -2.94 -11.12
C ILE A 424 3.07 -3.34 -9.71
N LEU A 425 1.85 -3.83 -9.55
CA LEU A 425 1.37 -4.30 -8.27
C LEU A 425 2.16 -5.50 -7.76
N CYS A 426 2.42 -6.50 -8.61
CA CYS A 426 3.25 -7.66 -8.24
C CYS A 426 4.63 -7.20 -7.79
N ALA A 427 5.24 -6.28 -8.54
CA ALA A 427 6.51 -5.67 -8.19
C ALA A 427 6.45 -5.02 -6.81
N ARG A 428 5.41 -4.24 -6.53
CA ARG A 428 5.21 -3.58 -5.23
C ARG A 428 5.17 -4.60 -4.09
N VAL A 429 4.37 -5.65 -4.23
CA VAL A 429 4.16 -6.66 -3.18
C VAL A 429 5.41 -7.51 -2.94
N VAL A 430 6.15 -7.83 -4.01
CA VAL A 430 7.47 -8.47 -3.91
C VAL A 430 8.46 -7.58 -3.17
N SER A 431 8.43 -6.29 -3.51
CA SER A 431 9.44 -5.30 -3.13
C SER A 431 9.22 -4.70 -1.76
N THR A 432 8.02 -4.82 -1.20
CA THR A 432 7.85 -4.72 0.24
C THR A 432 8.73 -5.82 0.87
N GLU A 433 9.99 -5.55 1.25
CA GLU A 433 10.64 -6.11 2.45
C GLU A 433 9.72 -5.93 3.66
N TRP A 434 9.23 -7.05 4.18
CA TRP A 434 8.46 -7.03 5.42
C TRP A 434 9.44 -7.12 6.58
N ASN A 435 10.42 -6.24 6.56
CA ASN A 435 11.26 -6.07 7.71
C ASN A 435 10.36 -5.42 8.76
N GLU A 436 9.94 -6.22 9.74
CA GLU A 436 9.67 -5.66 11.05
C GLU A 436 10.87 -4.77 11.35
N VAL A 437 10.62 -3.46 11.38
CA VAL A 437 11.44 -2.61 12.22
C VAL A 437 11.19 -3.18 13.61
N LYS A 438 11.95 -4.21 14.01
CA LYS A 438 12.28 -4.45 15.40
C LYS A 438 12.89 -3.12 15.79
N GLU A 439 12.05 -2.22 16.30
CA GLU A 439 12.50 -0.93 16.80
C GLU A 439 13.66 -1.29 17.71
N PRO A 440 14.85 -0.72 17.50
CA PRO A 440 15.96 -0.97 18.39
C PRO A 440 15.41 -0.65 19.77
N VAL A 441 15.26 -1.69 20.61
CA VAL A 441 14.88 -1.54 22.01
C VAL A 441 15.80 -0.44 22.50
N ALA A 442 15.23 0.70 22.85
CA ALA A 442 16.01 1.85 23.28
C ALA A 442 16.91 1.33 24.39
N CYS A 443 18.20 1.18 24.09
CA CYS A 443 19.18 0.90 25.12
C CYS A 443 19.05 2.11 26.03
N ASP A 444 18.51 1.88 27.23
CA ASP A 444 18.54 2.83 28.32
C ASP A 444 20.01 3.25 28.47
N SER A 445 20.36 4.37 27.83
CA SER A 445 21.62 5.03 28.03
C SER A 445 21.46 5.73 29.35
N ASP A 446 21.80 5.00 30.41
CA ASP A 446 21.99 5.54 31.74
C ASP A 446 22.86 6.80 31.62
N GLU A 447 22.22 7.94 31.88
CA GLU A 447 22.89 9.21 32.15
C GLU A 447 23.72 9.03 33.43
N GLU A 448 24.94 8.49 33.30
CA GLU A 448 25.94 8.75 34.33
C GLU A 448 26.41 10.20 34.22
N THR A 449 25.76 11.02 35.04
CA THR A 449 26.19 12.32 35.56
C THR A 449 27.71 12.40 35.74
N SER A 450 28.39 13.08 34.80
CA SER A 450 29.75 13.56 35.01
C SER A 450 29.69 14.87 35.82
N SER A 451 30.08 14.76 37.10
CA SER A 451 30.18 15.91 38.00
C SER A 451 31.28 16.86 37.53
N SER A 452 30.87 18.09 37.30
CA SER A 452 31.67 19.29 37.16
C SER A 452 32.64 19.51 38.34
N SER A 453 33.92 19.71 38.04
CA SER A 453 34.76 20.73 38.70
C SER A 453 35.93 21.10 37.80
N GLU A 454 35.75 22.17 37.02
CA GLU A 454 36.79 22.83 36.24
C GLU A 454 37.11 24.16 36.95
N THR A 455 38.36 24.30 37.39
CA THR A 455 38.97 25.60 37.71
C THR A 455 40.27 25.66 36.94
N MET A 456 40.38 26.55 35.96
CA MET A 456 41.62 27.28 35.70
C MET A 456 41.36 28.51 34.82
N ASP A 457 41.66 29.66 35.43
CA ASP A 457 41.96 30.93 34.78
C ASP A 457 43.10 30.79 33.76
N THR A 458 43.06 31.55 32.65
CA THR A 458 44.08 32.57 32.32
C THR A 458 43.84 33.30 30.99
N ASP A 459 43.94 34.63 31.10
CA ASP A 459 44.63 35.60 30.24
C ASP A 459 44.30 35.84 28.75
N THR A 460 43.66 37.01 28.56
CA THR A 460 44.08 38.19 27.76
C THR A 460 44.83 38.02 26.43
N GLY A 461 44.29 38.65 25.37
CA GLY A 461 45.04 38.93 24.13
C GLY A 461 44.27 39.71 23.06
N ILE A 462 44.15 41.02 23.24
CA ILE A 462 44.05 42.14 22.28
C ILE A 462 43.98 41.77 20.77
N TYR A 463 42.92 42.23 20.09
CA TYR A 463 43.04 42.76 18.71
C TYR A 463 42.00 43.85 18.43
N THR A 464 42.45 44.87 17.71
CA THR A 464 41.84 46.19 17.49
C THR A 464 40.86 46.22 16.30
N ASP A 465 39.74 46.91 16.54
CA ASP A 465 39.25 48.08 15.79
C ASP A 465 39.05 47.99 14.27
N THR A 466 37.78 48.06 13.83
CA THR A 466 37.38 48.95 12.72
C THR A 466 35.87 49.23 12.75
N ASP A 467 35.55 50.46 13.12
CA ASP A 467 34.27 51.16 12.95
C ASP A 467 33.79 51.21 11.50
N VAL A 468 32.51 50.89 11.25
CA VAL A 468 31.63 51.64 10.33
C VAL A 468 30.19 51.67 10.87
N ARG A 469 29.62 52.87 10.78
CA ARG A 469 28.45 53.43 11.47
C ARG A 469 27.06 53.05 10.94
N CYS A 470 26.13 53.03 11.91
CA CYS A 470 24.77 53.62 11.94
C CYS A 470 23.62 53.12 11.04
N ALA A 471 22.63 52.50 11.70
CA ALA A 471 21.20 52.87 11.73
C ALA A 471 20.56 52.07 12.88
N GLY A 472 19.95 52.63 13.92
CA GLY A 472 18.76 53.48 13.90
C GLY A 472 17.56 52.64 14.38
N GLY A 473 17.18 52.73 15.66
CA GLY A 473 15.99 52.04 16.18
C GLY A 473 15.88 52.09 17.71
N ALA A 474 14.96 52.92 18.21
CA ALA A 474 14.67 53.09 19.63
C ALA A 474 13.98 51.85 20.26
N PRO A 475 14.16 51.59 21.58
CA PRO A 475 13.53 50.46 22.26
C PRO A 475 12.11 50.78 22.73
N GLY A 476 11.16 49.92 22.35
CA GLY A 476 9.80 49.90 22.87
C GLY A 476 9.71 49.24 24.24
N GLU A 477 8.90 49.85 25.10
CA GLU A 477 8.68 49.56 26.52
C GLU A 477 8.17 48.14 26.81
N TYR A 478 8.75 47.51 27.83
CA TYR A 478 8.19 46.34 28.49
C TYR A 478 6.96 46.74 29.34
N ARG A 479 5.78 46.29 28.94
CA ARG A 479 4.55 46.42 29.72
C ARG A 479 4.28 45.13 30.50
N LEU A 480 4.59 45.14 31.79
CA LEU A 480 4.11 44.16 32.76
C LEU A 480 2.58 44.31 32.90
N ARG A 481 1.82 43.24 32.63
CA ARG A 481 0.41 43.15 33.05
C ARG A 481 0.15 41.88 33.85
N SER A 482 0.11 42.11 35.16
CA SER A 482 -0.90 41.66 36.13
C SER A 482 -1.70 40.40 35.82
N GLY A 483 -1.54 39.41 36.69
CA GLY A 483 -2.29 38.17 36.70
C GLY A 483 -3.80 38.33 36.88
N SER A 484 -4.51 37.29 36.43
CA SER A 484 -5.94 37.13 36.63
C SER A 484 -6.20 35.82 37.35
N LYS A 485 -6.75 35.93 38.56
CA LYS A 485 -7.25 34.83 39.39
C LYS A 485 -8.47 34.20 38.69
N ARG A 486 -8.44 32.90 38.44
CA ARG A 486 -9.65 32.13 38.09
C ARG A 486 -10.37 31.71 39.37
N THR A 487 -11.56 32.27 39.54
CA THR A 487 -12.58 31.83 40.49
C THR A 487 -13.18 30.51 40.01
N ILE A 488 -13.13 29.48 40.85
CA ILE A 488 -13.84 28.21 40.65
C ILE A 488 -15.31 28.45 41.02
N VAL A 489 -16.22 28.30 40.05
CA VAL A 489 -17.66 28.28 40.28
C VAL A 489 -18.10 26.82 40.29
N ASN A 490 -18.48 26.33 41.48
CA ASN A 490 -19.17 25.06 41.66
C ASN A 490 -20.59 25.16 41.10
N GLN A 491 -20.98 24.24 40.22
CA GLN A 491 -22.38 24.00 39.88
C GLN A 491 -22.99 22.96 40.84
N PRO A 492 -24.25 23.13 41.26
CA PRO A 492 -24.92 22.16 42.12
C PRO A 492 -25.50 21.00 41.31
N ALA A 493 -25.41 19.81 41.90
CA ALA A 493 -26.16 18.63 41.50
C ALA A 493 -27.67 18.92 41.56
N LYS A 494 -28.41 18.38 40.60
CA LYS A 494 -29.87 18.35 40.59
C LYS A 494 -30.37 16.89 40.57
N PRO A 495 -31.58 16.67 41.11
CA PRO A 495 -32.00 15.43 41.74
C PRO A 495 -32.39 14.31 40.77
#